data_AF-A0A4R5B2W0-F1
#
_entry.id   AF-A0A4R5B2W0-F1
#
_cell.length_a   1.000
_cell.length_b   1.000
_cell.length_c   1.000
_cell.angle_alpha   90.00
_cell.angle_beta   90.00
_cell.angle_gamma   90.00
#
_symmetry.space_group_name_H-M   'P 1'
#
loop_
_entity.id
_entity.type
_entity.pdbx_description
1 polymer ?
#
loop_
_entity_poly.entity_id
_entity_poly.type
_entity_poly.pdbx_seq_one_letter_code
_entity_poly.pdbx_strand_id
1 'polypeptide(L)'
;MERIEGLVNRKTVLCLAMVPGLVLTGCSGKSSDQGGQQGASRTATPSPSGSSAATTSSLDASCQTVSTVANSQLFAAALAVAGRNKEKTEIGADVAKTYRDFARQLILLAPQAPVNLQPALTEWASASTAVARFVAKNKPGPGVVVDLGPPDKRWKAAKKAAEKVCGRELPELDD
;
A
#
# COMPACT_ATOMS: atom_id res chain seq x y z
N MET A 1 -65.66 6.44 -3.60
CA MET A 1 -66.06 5.42 -2.61
C MET A 1 -64.86 4.49 -2.46
N GLU A 2 -63.93 4.86 -1.56
CA GLU A 2 -63.66 4.24 -0.22
C GLU A 2 -62.54 3.19 -0.35
N ARG A 3 -61.25 3.47 -0.06
CA ARG A 3 -60.50 3.62 1.22
C ARG A 3 -60.75 2.54 2.27
N ILE A 4 -59.73 1.70 2.52
CA ILE A 4 -59.22 1.25 3.85
C ILE A 4 -57.72 0.88 3.60
N GLU A 5 -56.72 1.66 4.01
CA GLU A 5 -56.00 1.61 5.30
C GLU A 5 -55.59 0.17 5.68
N GLY A 6 -54.35 -0.24 5.89
CA GLY A 6 -53.19 0.39 6.50
C GLY A 6 -52.59 -0.67 7.45
N LEU A 7 -51.29 -0.96 7.38
CA LEU A 7 -50.54 -1.33 8.58
C LEU A 7 -49.04 -1.08 8.36
N VAL A 8 -48.65 0.12 8.77
CA VAL A 8 -47.30 0.47 9.20
C VAL A 8 -46.98 -0.36 10.45
N ASN A 9 -45.89 -1.11 10.44
CA ASN A 9 -45.24 -1.63 11.65
C ASN A 9 -43.80 -1.09 11.65
N ARG A 10 -43.54 0.12 12.15
CA ARG A 10 -43.21 0.51 13.53
C ARG A 10 -42.09 -0.34 14.17
N LYS A 11 -40.96 0.35 14.40
CA LYS A 11 -39.96 0.18 15.48
C LYS A 11 -39.00 -1.01 15.40
N THR A 12 -37.77 -0.73 14.95
CA THR A 12 -36.58 -1.10 15.76
C THR A 12 -35.52 -0.01 15.59
N VAL A 13 -35.68 1.06 16.36
CA VAL A 13 -34.58 1.93 16.76
C VAL A 13 -33.90 1.20 17.91
N LEU A 14 -32.67 0.74 17.71
CA LEU A 14 -31.77 0.43 18.82
C LEU A 14 -30.62 1.43 18.78
N CYS A 15 -30.86 2.60 19.37
CA CYS A 15 -29.80 3.36 20.00
C CYS A 15 -29.44 2.65 21.30
N LEU A 16 -28.21 2.15 21.40
CA LEU A 16 -27.57 1.94 22.69
C LEU A 16 -26.16 2.52 22.59
N ALA A 17 -26.06 3.76 23.05
CA ALA A 17 -24.83 4.45 23.34
C ALA A 17 -24.18 3.83 24.59
N MET A 18 -22.86 3.65 24.57
CA MET A 18 -21.99 3.86 25.75
C MET A 18 -20.51 3.80 25.33
N VAL A 19 -19.90 4.98 25.25
CA VAL A 19 -18.46 5.25 25.49
C VAL A 19 -18.48 5.97 26.86
N PRO A 20 -17.62 5.71 27.87
CA PRO A 20 -16.15 5.79 27.78
C PRO A 20 -15.28 4.90 28.74
N GLY A 21 -14.01 4.72 28.39
CA GLY A 21 -12.86 4.92 29.30
C GLY A 21 -12.39 3.81 30.27
N LEU A 22 -11.17 3.29 30.02
CA LEU A 22 -10.18 2.79 31.00
C LEU A 22 -8.80 2.91 30.31
N VAL A 23 -8.07 4.03 30.43
CA VAL A 23 -7.05 4.40 31.43
C VAL A 23 -6.20 3.24 32.00
N LEU A 24 -4.87 3.48 32.00
CA LEU A 24 -3.77 2.89 32.79
C LEU A 24 -2.90 1.80 32.12
N THR A 25 -1.79 2.24 31.54
CA THR A 25 -0.44 1.95 32.10
C THR A 25 0.57 2.94 31.52
N GLY A 26 0.73 4.07 32.21
CA GLY A 26 1.94 4.87 32.11
C GLY A 26 3.02 4.23 32.99
N CYS A 27 4.17 3.91 32.43
CA CYS A 27 5.40 3.78 33.20
C CYS A 27 6.00 5.18 33.39
N SER A 28 5.47 5.90 34.38
CA SER A 28 6.20 7.00 35.00
C SER A 28 7.20 6.40 35.99
N GLY A 29 8.48 6.46 35.68
CA GLY A 29 9.56 6.32 36.66
C GLY A 29 10.26 7.66 36.82
N LYS A 30 9.89 8.43 37.85
CA LYS A 30 10.66 9.60 38.28
C LYS A 30 10.63 9.71 39.82
N SER A 31 11.75 10.21 40.35
CA SER A 31 12.10 10.58 41.74
C SER A 31 12.72 9.47 42.58
N SER A 32 13.77 9.69 43.38
CA SER A 32 14.60 10.87 43.69
C SER A 32 15.93 10.40 44.31
N ASP A 33 16.90 11.33 44.35
CA ASP A 33 18.21 11.29 45.00
C ASP A 33 18.45 10.36 46.20
N GLN A 34 19.61 9.70 46.19
CA GLN A 34 20.41 9.46 47.39
C GLN A 34 21.90 9.40 47.01
N GLY A 35 22.70 10.26 47.64
CA GLY A 35 24.13 10.43 47.37
C GLY A 35 25.01 9.27 47.83
N GLY A 36 26.23 9.23 47.32
CA GLY A 36 27.27 8.30 47.76
C GLY A 36 28.49 8.28 46.85
N GLN A 37 29.62 8.69 47.41
CA GLN A 37 30.97 8.76 46.86
C GLN A 37 31.49 7.54 46.06
N GLN A 38 32.49 7.88 45.23
CA GLN A 38 33.69 7.11 44.87
C GLN A 38 33.60 5.97 43.83
N GLY A 39 34.40 6.16 42.77
CA GLY A 39 35.38 5.13 42.40
C GLY A 39 35.39 4.67 40.94
N ALA A 40 36.51 4.99 40.28
CA ALA A 40 37.10 4.30 39.12
C ALA A 40 36.47 4.49 37.73
N SER A 41 37.23 5.22 36.91
CA SER A 41 37.22 5.17 35.45
C SER A 41 37.17 3.74 34.91
N ARG A 42 36.14 3.45 34.12
CA ARG A 42 36.24 2.46 33.04
C ARG A 42 35.87 3.16 31.75
N THR A 43 36.89 3.52 30.98
CA THR A 43 36.76 3.82 29.56
C THR A 43 36.32 2.54 28.88
N ALA A 44 35.01 2.32 28.77
CA ALA A 44 34.44 1.30 27.92
C ALA A 44 34.29 1.91 26.53
N THR A 45 35.15 1.47 25.62
CA THR A 45 35.09 1.71 24.18
C THR A 45 33.67 1.45 23.66
N PRO A 46 33.01 2.40 22.98
CA PRO A 46 31.82 2.05 22.23
C PRO A 46 32.24 1.20 21.03
N SER A 47 32.06 -0.13 21.11
CA SER A 47 32.08 -0.99 19.93
C SER A 47 30.93 -0.57 19.01
N PRO A 48 31.18 -0.28 17.72
CA PRO A 48 30.12 0.00 16.77
C PRO A 48 29.47 -1.34 16.37
N SER A 49 28.58 -1.86 17.22
CA SER A 49 27.74 -3.02 16.91
C SER A 49 26.29 -2.55 16.87
N GLY A 50 25.97 -1.72 15.88
CA GLY A 50 24.65 -1.15 15.78
C GLY A 50 24.45 -0.43 14.46
N SER A 51 24.30 -1.17 13.37
CA SER A 51 23.77 -0.59 12.12
C SER A 51 23.00 -1.60 11.27
N SER A 52 23.25 -2.91 11.37
CA SER A 52 22.54 -3.89 10.56
C SER A 52 21.05 -4.01 10.89
N ALA A 53 20.67 -3.95 12.18
CA ALA A 53 19.28 -4.16 12.60
C ALA A 53 18.32 -3.03 12.15
N ALA A 54 18.79 -1.77 12.19
CA ALA A 54 17.98 -0.60 11.81
C ALA A 54 17.79 -0.49 10.29
N THR A 55 18.80 -0.89 9.51
CA THR A 55 18.70 -0.93 8.04
C THR A 55 17.78 -2.05 7.58
N THR A 56 17.83 -3.23 8.22
CA THR A 56 16.93 -4.35 7.89
C THR A 56 15.47 -4.05 8.23
N SER A 57 15.18 -3.38 9.36
CA SER A 57 13.80 -3.02 9.71
C SER A 57 13.20 -1.96 8.77
N SER A 58 14.00 -1.00 8.30
CA SER A 58 13.56 0.03 7.35
C SER A 58 13.27 -0.54 5.95
N LEU A 59 14.08 -1.49 5.49
CA LEU A 59 13.86 -2.15 4.21
C LEU A 59 12.61 -3.03 4.23
N ASP A 60 12.40 -3.81 5.30
CA ASP A 60 11.24 -4.68 5.38
C ASP A 60 9.92 -3.88 5.42
N ALA A 61 9.86 -2.81 6.23
CA ALA A 61 8.72 -1.89 6.26
C ALA A 61 8.44 -1.25 4.89
N SER A 62 9.49 -0.85 4.17
CA SER A 62 9.37 -0.28 2.82
C SER A 62 8.82 -1.31 1.83
N CYS A 63 9.36 -2.52 1.84
CA CYS A 63 8.89 -3.61 1.00
C CYS A 63 7.46 -4.04 1.34
N GLN A 64 7.04 -3.94 2.61
CA GLN A 64 5.68 -4.26 3.03
C GLN A 64 4.71 -3.21 2.48
N THR A 65 5.10 -1.94 2.56
CA THR A 65 4.34 -0.83 1.97
C THR A 65 4.19 -1.00 0.46
N VAL A 66 5.28 -1.35 -0.25
CA VAL A 66 5.24 -1.63 -1.69
C VAL A 66 4.30 -2.80 -2.01
N SER A 67 4.33 -3.87 -1.22
CA SER A 67 3.46 -5.03 -1.40
C SER A 67 1.98 -4.66 -1.24
N THR A 68 1.64 -3.85 -0.23
CA THR A 68 0.28 -3.34 0.00
C THR A 68 -0.21 -2.48 -1.17
N VAL A 69 0.65 -1.60 -1.67
CA VAL A 69 0.34 -0.72 -2.81
C VAL A 69 0.15 -1.52 -4.10
N ALA A 70 1.00 -2.52 -4.35
CA ALA A 70 0.83 -3.44 -5.47
C ALA A 70 -0.49 -4.22 -5.38
N ASN A 71 -0.79 -4.83 -4.24
CA ASN A 71 -2.07 -5.53 -4.02
C ASN A 71 -3.27 -4.63 -4.27
N SER A 72 -3.24 -3.40 -3.74
CA SER A 72 -4.34 -2.44 -3.91
C SER A 72 -4.57 -2.09 -5.39
N GLN A 73 -3.50 -1.98 -6.18
CA GLN A 73 -3.61 -1.76 -7.62
C GLN A 73 -4.23 -2.96 -8.33
N LEU A 74 -3.85 -4.20 -7.98
CA LEU A 74 -4.42 -5.41 -8.59
C LEU A 74 -5.92 -5.53 -8.28
N PHE A 75 -6.33 -5.30 -7.03
CA PHE A 75 -7.74 -5.26 -6.66
C PHE A 75 -8.50 -4.17 -7.42
N ALA A 76 -7.94 -2.96 -7.52
CA ALA A 76 -8.57 -1.88 -8.27
C ALA A 76 -8.70 -2.22 -9.76
N ALA A 77 -7.69 -2.87 -10.36
CA ALA A 77 -7.72 -3.30 -11.75
C ALA A 77 -8.76 -4.40 -11.98
N ALA A 78 -8.84 -5.38 -11.08
CA ALA A 78 -9.87 -6.43 -11.13
C ALA A 78 -11.28 -5.84 -11.03
N LEU A 79 -11.51 -4.87 -10.14
CA LEU A 79 -12.79 -4.17 -10.02
C LEU A 79 -13.12 -3.34 -11.27
N ALA A 80 -12.12 -2.71 -11.88
CA ALA A 80 -12.28 -1.96 -13.13
C ALA A 80 -12.72 -2.88 -14.28
N VAL A 81 -12.26 -4.13 -14.31
CA VAL A 81 -12.66 -5.13 -15.31
C VAL A 81 -14.04 -5.74 -14.98
N ALA A 82 -14.33 -6.02 -13.70
CA ALA A 82 -15.54 -6.72 -13.26
C ALA A 82 -16.81 -5.85 -13.24
N GLY A 83 -16.71 -4.53 -13.45
CA GLY A 83 -17.85 -3.61 -13.49
C GLY A 83 -18.84 -3.91 -14.63
N ARG A 84 -19.79 -4.83 -14.38
CA ARG A 84 -20.73 -5.43 -15.35
C ARG A 84 -21.65 -4.47 -16.13
N ASN A 85 -21.66 -3.18 -15.82
CA ASN A 85 -22.59 -2.19 -16.41
C ASN A 85 -21.89 -1.03 -17.13
N LYS A 86 -20.56 -1.08 -17.28
CA LYS A 86 -19.82 0.01 -17.91
C LYS A 86 -19.80 -0.16 -19.43
N GLU A 87 -20.05 0.93 -20.15
CA GLU A 87 -19.89 0.93 -21.61
C GLU A 87 -18.46 0.49 -21.98
N LYS A 88 -18.31 -0.16 -23.15
CA LYS A 88 -17.03 -0.75 -23.62
C LYS A 88 -15.84 0.22 -23.54
N THR A 89 -16.11 1.52 -23.63
CA THR A 89 -15.14 2.62 -23.59
C THR A 89 -14.62 2.98 -22.19
N GLU A 90 -15.30 2.58 -21.12
CA GLU A 90 -14.94 2.99 -19.75
C GLU A 90 -13.96 2.03 -19.07
N ILE A 91 -14.00 0.72 -19.39
CA ILE A 91 -13.11 -0.29 -18.79
C ILE A 91 -11.63 0.08 -19.02
N GLY A 92 -11.27 0.42 -20.27
CA GLY A 92 -9.91 0.85 -20.59
C GLY A 92 -9.49 2.13 -19.85
N ALA A 93 -10.40 3.07 -19.65
CA ALA A 93 -10.11 4.31 -18.93
C ALA A 93 -9.87 4.05 -17.43
N ASP A 94 -10.69 3.19 -16.81
CA ASP A 94 -10.55 2.83 -15.40
C ASP A 94 -9.28 2.02 -15.16
N VAL A 95 -8.98 1.03 -16.00
CA VAL A 95 -7.73 0.27 -15.89
C VAL A 95 -6.52 1.18 -16.07
N ALA A 96 -6.53 2.08 -17.08
CA ALA A 96 -5.47 3.06 -17.25
C ALA A 96 -5.30 3.98 -16.03
N LYS A 97 -6.41 4.35 -15.37
CA LYS A 97 -6.38 5.12 -14.13
C LYS A 97 -5.71 4.34 -13.00
N THR A 98 -5.98 3.03 -12.83
CA THR A 98 -5.34 2.22 -11.78
C THR A 98 -3.81 2.20 -11.91
N TYR A 99 -3.28 2.01 -13.11
CA TYR A 99 -1.83 2.05 -13.36
C TYR A 99 -1.24 3.44 -13.12
N ARG A 100 -1.96 4.52 -13.45
CA ARG A 100 -1.52 5.89 -13.20
C ARG A 100 -1.47 6.21 -11.71
N ASP A 101 -2.48 5.79 -10.95
CA ASP A 101 -2.53 6.02 -9.50
C ASP A 101 -1.44 5.21 -8.79
N PHE A 102 -1.20 3.97 -9.22
CA PHE A 102 -0.07 3.15 -8.74
C PHE A 102 1.28 3.81 -9.03
N ALA A 103 1.50 4.30 -10.26
CA ALA A 103 2.71 5.04 -10.60
C ALA A 103 2.94 6.25 -9.67
N ARG A 104 1.87 7.00 -9.36
CA ARG A 104 1.94 8.13 -8.43
C ARG A 104 2.34 7.68 -7.02
N GLN A 105 1.77 6.58 -6.53
CA GLN A 105 2.12 6.04 -5.21
C GLN A 105 3.59 5.61 -5.16
N LEU A 106 4.08 4.92 -6.18
CA LEU A 106 5.49 4.53 -6.27
C LEU A 106 6.44 5.75 -6.30
N ILE A 107 6.08 6.83 -7.00
CA ILE A 107 6.84 8.09 -7.00
C ILE A 107 6.90 8.69 -5.60
N LEU A 108 5.81 8.64 -4.84
CA LEU A 108 5.78 9.15 -3.46
C LEU A 108 6.58 8.27 -2.49
N LEU A 109 6.63 6.96 -2.74
CA LEU A 109 7.37 6.01 -1.92
C LEU A 109 8.88 6.02 -2.20
N ALA A 110 9.30 6.22 -3.45
CA ALA A 110 10.70 6.09 -3.83
C ALA A 110 11.68 6.95 -2.99
N PRO A 111 11.40 8.24 -2.67
CA PRO A 111 12.30 9.05 -1.84
C PRO A 111 12.39 8.58 -0.38
N GLN A 112 11.39 7.86 0.11
CA GLN A 112 11.31 7.37 1.49
C GLN A 112 11.89 5.96 1.64
N ALA A 113 12.10 5.26 0.52
CA ALA A 113 12.65 3.92 0.50
C ALA A 113 14.17 3.93 0.69
N PRO A 114 14.77 2.82 1.16
CA PRO A 114 16.22 2.63 1.16
C PRO A 114 16.83 2.84 -0.22
N VAL A 115 18.06 3.35 -0.27
CA VAL A 115 18.78 3.78 -1.49
C VAL A 115 18.80 2.70 -2.58
N ASN A 116 18.92 1.43 -2.20
CA ASN A 116 18.93 0.30 -3.12
C ASN A 116 17.55 -0.02 -3.75
N LEU A 117 16.44 0.38 -3.11
CA LEU A 117 15.08 0.16 -3.59
C LEU A 117 14.58 1.31 -4.47
N GLN A 118 15.07 2.54 -4.24
CA GLN A 118 14.59 3.74 -4.95
C GLN A 118 14.61 3.61 -6.49
N PRO A 119 15.72 3.15 -7.13
CA PRO A 119 15.78 3.06 -8.59
C PRO A 119 14.73 2.11 -9.15
N ALA A 120 14.49 0.98 -8.46
CA ALA A 120 13.49 0.01 -8.88
C ALA A 120 12.07 0.59 -8.80
N LEU A 121 11.75 1.33 -7.74
CA LEU A 121 10.44 1.97 -7.59
C LEU A 121 10.23 3.09 -8.62
N THR A 122 11.25 3.90 -8.89
CA THR A 122 11.20 4.95 -9.92
C THR A 122 10.97 4.35 -11.31
N GLU A 123 11.70 3.30 -11.66
CA GLU A 123 11.56 2.62 -12.94
C GLU A 123 10.17 1.95 -13.07
N TRP A 124 9.69 1.34 -11.99
CA TRP A 124 8.38 0.71 -11.98
C TRP A 124 7.24 1.72 -12.10
N ALA A 125 7.38 2.90 -11.51
CA ALA A 125 6.45 4.01 -11.72
C ALA A 125 6.44 4.51 -13.18
N SER A 126 7.62 4.64 -13.79
CA SER A 126 7.78 5.04 -15.19
C SER A 126 7.13 4.03 -16.13
N ALA A 127 7.40 2.74 -15.91
CA ALA A 127 6.79 1.65 -16.67
C ALA A 127 5.26 1.61 -16.50
N SER A 128 4.76 1.80 -15.28
CA SER A 128 3.32 1.88 -14.98
C SER A 128 2.65 3.05 -15.70
N THR A 129 3.34 4.20 -15.80
CA THR A 129 2.86 5.34 -16.60
C THR A 129 2.78 5.00 -18.08
N ALA A 130 3.74 4.25 -18.62
CA ALA A 130 3.73 3.81 -20.02
C ALA A 130 2.58 2.84 -20.30
N VAL A 131 2.34 1.87 -19.41
CA VAL A 131 1.18 0.97 -19.47
C VAL A 131 -0.12 1.77 -19.43
N ALA A 132 -0.29 2.70 -18.49
CA ALA A 132 -1.48 3.55 -18.40
C ALA A 132 -1.75 4.32 -19.70
N ARG A 133 -0.70 4.88 -20.33
CA ARG A 133 -0.83 5.58 -21.62
C ARG A 133 -1.23 4.63 -22.75
N PHE A 134 -0.66 3.42 -22.78
CA PHE A 134 -0.98 2.41 -23.78
C PHE A 134 -2.44 1.97 -23.68
N VAL A 135 -2.91 1.63 -22.47
CA VAL A 135 -4.30 1.21 -22.25
C VAL A 135 -5.28 2.34 -22.60
N ALA A 136 -4.98 3.58 -22.18
CA ALA A 136 -5.82 4.74 -22.50
C ALA A 136 -5.91 5.03 -24.01
N LYS A 137 -4.82 4.79 -24.75
CA LYS A 137 -4.76 4.99 -26.20
C LYS A 137 -5.52 3.89 -26.96
N ASN A 138 -5.33 2.63 -26.57
CA ASN A 138 -5.85 1.48 -27.32
C ASN A 138 -7.26 1.05 -26.90
N LYS A 139 -7.73 1.47 -25.71
CA LYS A 139 -9.09 1.22 -25.20
C LYS A 139 -9.53 -0.24 -25.40
N PRO A 140 -8.84 -1.22 -24.76
CA PRO A 140 -9.20 -2.63 -24.91
C PRO A 140 -10.67 -2.87 -24.52
N GLY A 141 -11.37 -3.68 -25.30
CA GLY A 141 -12.78 -3.98 -25.11
C GLY A 141 -13.04 -5.04 -24.02
N PRO A 142 -14.29 -5.17 -23.55
CA PRO A 142 -14.67 -6.20 -22.58
C PRO A 142 -14.49 -7.62 -23.13
N GLY A 143 -14.13 -8.56 -22.27
CA GLY A 143 -13.92 -9.97 -22.63
C GLY A 143 -12.57 -10.27 -23.27
N VAL A 144 -11.73 -9.25 -23.47
CA VAL A 144 -10.31 -9.41 -23.82
C VAL A 144 -9.52 -9.29 -22.52
N VAL A 145 -8.65 -10.25 -22.22
CA VAL A 145 -7.62 -10.10 -21.17
C VAL A 145 -6.95 -8.75 -21.42
N VAL A 146 -6.84 -7.89 -20.40
CA VAL A 146 -6.28 -6.54 -20.60
C VAL A 146 -4.85 -6.66 -21.12
N ASP A 147 -4.68 -6.54 -22.44
CA ASP A 147 -3.38 -6.59 -23.08
C ASP A 147 -2.65 -5.28 -22.76
N LEU A 148 -1.64 -5.39 -21.89
CA LEU A 148 -0.79 -4.28 -21.47
C LEU A 148 0.21 -3.89 -22.56
N GLY A 149 0.29 -4.66 -23.65
CA GLY A 149 1.04 -4.37 -24.85
C GLY A 149 2.57 -4.35 -24.65
N PRO A 150 3.30 -3.70 -25.57
CA PRO A 150 4.76 -3.61 -25.51
C PRO A 150 5.34 -3.06 -24.17
N PRO A 151 4.68 -2.12 -23.47
CA PRO A 151 5.14 -1.66 -22.16
C PRO A 151 5.17 -2.72 -21.05
N ASP A 152 4.44 -3.83 -21.20
CA ASP A 152 4.36 -4.92 -20.21
C ASP A 152 5.73 -5.48 -19.84
N LYS A 153 6.60 -5.71 -20.84
CA LYS A 153 7.94 -6.25 -20.60
C LYS A 153 8.76 -5.38 -19.66
N ARG A 154 8.67 -4.06 -19.84
CA ARG A 154 9.36 -3.08 -18.98
C ARG A 154 8.75 -3.05 -17.59
N TRP A 155 7.42 -3.15 -17.50
CA TRP A 155 6.70 -3.20 -16.23
C TRP A 155 7.09 -4.43 -15.40
N LYS A 156 7.08 -5.62 -16.01
CA LYS A 156 7.50 -6.89 -15.39
C LYS A 156 8.96 -6.87 -14.95
N ALA A 157 9.86 -6.34 -15.78
CA ALA A 157 11.27 -6.21 -15.42
C ALA A 157 11.48 -5.29 -14.20
N ALA A 158 10.77 -4.17 -14.14
CA ALA A 158 10.85 -3.24 -13.01
C ALA A 158 10.28 -3.85 -11.72
N LYS A 159 9.16 -4.58 -11.81
CA LYS A 159 8.61 -5.37 -10.71
C LYS A 159 9.64 -6.37 -10.18
N LYS A 160 10.24 -7.19 -11.05
CA LYS A 160 11.27 -8.18 -10.69
C LYS A 160 12.51 -7.53 -10.06
N ALA A 161 12.88 -6.32 -10.47
CA ALA A 161 13.95 -5.58 -9.82
C ALA A 161 13.59 -5.19 -8.38
N ALA A 162 12.36 -4.75 -8.12
CA ALA A 162 11.87 -4.46 -6.77
C ALA A 162 11.80 -5.74 -5.90
N GLU A 163 11.30 -6.85 -6.45
CA GLU A 163 11.27 -8.16 -5.79
C GLU A 163 12.65 -8.64 -5.36
N LYS A 164 13.64 -8.50 -6.25
CA LYS A 164 15.04 -8.86 -5.96
C LYS A 164 15.59 -8.08 -4.78
N VAL A 165 15.26 -6.79 -4.67
CA VAL A 165 15.69 -5.96 -3.52
C VAL A 165 14.93 -6.34 -2.25
N CYS A 166 13.64 -6.66 -2.37
CA CYS A 166 12.80 -7.06 -1.24
C CYS A 166 12.98 -8.52 -0.79
N GLY A 167 13.69 -9.35 -1.56
CA GLY A 167 13.91 -10.76 -1.26
C GLY A 167 12.64 -11.61 -1.29
N ARG A 168 11.58 -11.15 -1.95
CA ARG A 168 10.28 -11.83 -2.03
C ARG A 168 9.52 -11.42 -3.29
N GLU A 169 8.63 -12.30 -3.72
CA GLU A 169 7.72 -12.00 -4.81
C GLU A 169 6.67 -10.99 -4.38
N LEU A 170 6.32 -10.10 -5.30
CA LEU A 170 5.27 -9.14 -5.15
C LEU A 170 4.01 -9.72 -5.81
N PRO A 171 2.82 -9.37 -5.29
CA PRO A 171 1.57 -9.98 -5.74
C PRO A 171 1.39 -9.87 -7.27
N GLU A 172 0.85 -10.92 -7.87
CA GLU A 172 0.48 -10.99 -9.29
C GLU A 172 -1.05 -11.08 -9.40
N LEU A 173 -1.60 -10.65 -10.53
CA LEU A 173 -2.92 -11.14 -10.94
C LEU A 173 -2.64 -12.48 -11.61
N ASP A 174 -3.11 -13.58 -11.03
CA ASP A 174 -3.10 -14.86 -11.73
C ASP A 174 -3.86 -14.71 -13.06
N ASP A 175 -3.27 -15.24 -14.14
CA ASP A 175 -3.82 -15.23 -15.51
C ASP A 175 -5.10 -16.07 -15.65
#